data_AF-A0A965UMF1-F1
#
_entry.id   AF-A0A965UMF1-F1
#
_cell.length_a   1.000
_cell.length_b   1.000
_cell.length_c   1.000
_cell.angle_alpha   90.00
_cell.angle_beta   90.00
_cell.angle_gamma   90.00
#
_symmetry.space_group_name_H-M   'P 1'
#
loop_
_entity.id
_entity.type
_entity.pdbx_description
1 polymer ?
#
loop_
_entity_poly.entity_id
_entity_poly.type
_entity_poly.pdbx_seq_one_letter_code
_entity_poly.pdbx_strand_id
1 'polypeptide(L)'
;MPIVASRGGTYTPAPEGNHDAVFCDVEDLGVVETQYGKKHQIRLVWQIAEKMEDGRPFTIGRRYGLSLHEKAALFKDLKSYAKKAPPQNLDLETLIGKPCQILVTHAERDGSTYANVQAVLPAGANKVKVDKDFVRKCNRPGAPKPAVVELDADGTPVPF
;
A
#
# COMPACT_ATOMS: atom_id res chain seq x y z
N MET A 1 -12.16 -29.44 -11.14
CA MET A 1 -12.73 -28.23 -11.76
C MET A 1 -11.65 -27.58 -12.60
N PRO A 2 -11.89 -27.26 -13.89
CA PRO A 2 -10.90 -26.56 -14.71
C PRO A 2 -10.76 -25.10 -14.26
N ILE A 3 -9.52 -24.60 -14.24
CA ILE A 3 -9.21 -23.18 -14.04
C ILE A 3 -9.24 -22.53 -15.42
N VAL A 4 -10.24 -21.68 -15.66
CA VAL A 4 -10.41 -20.96 -16.93
C VAL A 4 -9.85 -19.56 -16.78
N ALA A 5 -8.95 -19.15 -17.67
CA ALA A 5 -8.45 -17.78 -17.75
C ALA A 5 -9.35 -16.95 -18.68
N SER A 6 -10.07 -15.96 -18.14
CA SER A 6 -10.79 -14.97 -18.95
C SER A 6 -9.93 -13.74 -19.19
N ARG A 7 -9.82 -13.30 -20.45
CA ARG A 7 -9.25 -11.99 -20.79
C ARG A 7 -10.28 -10.89 -20.52
N GLY A 8 -9.88 -9.88 -19.76
CA GLY A 8 -10.58 -8.58 -19.69
C GLY A 8 -11.56 -8.44 -18.53
N GLY A 9 -11.06 -7.97 -17.39
CA GLY A 9 -11.87 -7.12 -16.53
C GLY A 9 -11.68 -5.68 -17.00
N THR A 10 -12.76 -4.93 -17.18
CA THR A 10 -12.69 -3.48 -17.38
C THR A 10 -12.16 -2.88 -16.08
N TYR A 11 -10.85 -2.70 -15.97
CA TYR A 11 -10.25 -2.05 -14.82
C TYR A 11 -10.50 -0.56 -14.96
N THR A 12 -11.45 -0.04 -14.18
CA THR A 12 -11.64 1.41 -14.06
C THR A 12 -10.55 1.94 -13.14
N PRO A 13 -9.53 2.66 -13.65
CA PRO A 13 -8.55 3.28 -12.78
C PRO A 13 -9.25 4.29 -11.87
N ALA A 14 -8.72 4.48 -10.66
CA ALA A 14 -9.13 5.60 -9.84
C ALA A 14 -8.92 6.91 -10.63
N PRO A 15 -9.80 7.90 -10.46
CA PRO A 15 -9.65 9.18 -11.15
C PRO A 15 -8.29 9.81 -10.82
N GLU A 16 -7.77 10.57 -11.78
CA GLU A 16 -6.55 11.33 -11.58
C GLU A 16 -6.83 12.64 -10.83
N GLY A 17 -5.85 13.08 -10.06
CA GLY A 17 -5.96 14.30 -9.27
C GLY A 17 -5.77 14.06 -7.77
N ASN A 18 -6.20 15.04 -7.00
CA ASN A 18 -6.00 15.07 -5.56
C ASN A 18 -7.27 14.58 -4.86
N HIS A 19 -7.19 13.48 -4.14
CA HIS A 19 -8.36 12.89 -3.50
C HIS A 19 -8.16 12.68 -2.01
N ASP A 20 -9.24 12.88 -1.25
CA ASP A 20 -9.29 12.49 0.15
C ASP A 20 -9.30 10.96 0.24
N ALA A 21 -8.43 10.42 1.08
CA ALA A 21 -8.21 9.00 1.23
C ALA A 21 -7.98 8.60 2.69
N VAL A 22 -7.90 7.30 2.93
CA VAL A 22 -7.65 6.72 4.24
C VAL A 22 -6.73 5.52 4.10
N PHE A 23 -5.75 5.40 4.98
CA PHE A 23 -4.89 4.22 5.04
C PHE A 23 -5.72 3.00 5.44
N CYS A 24 -5.78 2.00 4.57
CA CYS A 24 -6.60 0.82 4.76
C CYS A 24 -5.78 -0.40 5.15
N ASP A 25 -4.60 -0.55 4.55
CA ASP A 25 -3.72 -1.67 4.82
C ASP A 25 -2.25 -1.34 4.63
N VAL A 26 -1.43 -2.13 5.30
CA VAL A 26 0.01 -2.20 5.13
C VAL A 26 0.35 -3.66 4.91
N GLU A 27 0.76 -4.00 3.69
CA GLU A 27 1.16 -5.36 3.32
C GLU A 27 2.69 -5.44 3.32
N ASP A 28 3.26 -6.35 4.10
CA ASP A 28 4.66 -6.72 3.93
C ASP A 28 4.77 -7.70 2.73
N LEU A 29 5.59 -7.35 1.73
CA LEU A 29 5.86 -8.20 0.58
C LEU A 29 7.14 -9.03 0.77
N GLY A 30 7.85 -8.84 1.88
CA GLY A 30 9.11 -9.49 2.15
C GLY A 30 10.22 -9.07 1.18
N VAL A 31 11.20 -9.94 1.03
CA VAL A 31 12.34 -9.72 0.15
C VAL A 31 11.95 -10.01 -1.30
N VAL A 32 11.80 -8.95 -2.10
CA VAL A 32 11.47 -9.02 -3.52
C VAL A 32 12.76 -8.86 -4.34
N GLU A 33 12.95 -9.74 -5.31
CA GLU A 33 14.04 -9.62 -6.28
C GLU A 33 13.72 -8.50 -7.29
N THR A 34 14.55 -7.47 -7.31
CA THR A 34 14.45 -6.34 -8.24
C THR A 34 15.65 -6.35 -9.17
N GLN A 35 15.58 -5.58 -10.26
CA GLN A 35 16.73 -5.36 -11.17
C GLN A 35 17.99 -4.82 -10.45
N TYR A 36 17.84 -4.28 -9.23
CA TYR A 36 18.93 -3.76 -8.40
C TYR A 36 19.24 -4.66 -7.19
N GLY A 37 18.86 -5.94 -7.25
CA GLY A 37 19.05 -6.93 -6.20
C GLY A 37 17.82 -7.15 -5.32
N LYS A 38 18.00 -8.00 -4.31
CA LYS A 38 16.99 -8.35 -3.29
C LYS A 38 16.72 -7.16 -2.39
N LYS A 39 15.47 -6.69 -2.33
CA LYS A 39 15.05 -5.57 -1.47
C LYS A 39 13.80 -5.94 -0.71
N HIS A 40 13.77 -5.63 0.58
CA HIS A 40 12.56 -5.74 1.37
C HIS A 40 11.56 -4.67 0.91
N GLN A 41 10.39 -5.10 0.43
CA GLN A 41 9.33 -4.22 -0.03
C GLN A 41 8.08 -4.36 0.83
N ILE A 42 7.37 -3.25 0.95
CA ILE A 42 6.05 -3.16 1.55
C ILE A 42 5.10 -2.52 0.55
N ARG A 43 3.80 -2.69 0.75
CA ARG A 43 2.75 -2.02 -0.01
C ARG A 43 1.82 -1.32 0.94
N LEU A 44 1.69 -0.01 0.76
CA LEU A 44 0.66 0.78 1.43
C LEU A 44 -0.58 0.81 0.55
N VAL A 45 -1.75 0.61 1.15
CA VAL A 45 -3.04 0.57 0.47
C VAL A 45 -3.94 1.64 1.06
N TRP A 46 -4.57 2.41 0.18
CA TRP A 46 -5.50 3.48 0.50
C TRP A 46 -6.84 3.26 -0.18
N GLN A 47 -7.90 3.73 0.49
CA GLN A 47 -9.21 3.91 -0.13
C GLN A 47 -9.49 5.39 -0.31
N ILE A 48 -10.05 5.74 -1.46
CA ILE A 48 -10.42 7.11 -1.81
C ILE A 48 -11.90 7.34 -1.45
N ALA A 49 -12.27 8.58 -1.15
CA ALA A 49 -13.67 8.98 -0.90
C ALA A 49 -14.61 8.65 -2.06
N GLU A 50 -14.08 8.74 -3.28
CA GLU A 50 -14.80 8.45 -4.50
C GLU A 50 -15.14 6.97 -4.61
N LYS A 51 -16.36 6.73 -5.12
CA LYS A 51 -16.93 5.40 -5.25
C LYS A 51 -16.96 4.99 -6.72
N MET A 52 -16.68 3.72 -6.96
CA MET A 52 -16.98 3.07 -8.23
C MET A 52 -18.49 3.02 -8.45
N GLU A 53 -18.91 2.70 -9.68
CA GLU A 53 -20.32 2.50 -10.05
C GLU A 53 -21.01 1.44 -9.15
N ASP A 54 -20.25 0.44 -8.69
CA ASP A 54 -20.71 -0.59 -7.75
C ASP A 54 -20.90 -0.09 -6.30
N GLY A 55 -20.67 1.20 -6.03
CA GLY A 55 -20.83 1.83 -4.72
C GLY A 55 -19.67 1.59 -3.73
N ARG A 56 -18.66 0.79 -4.11
CA ARG A 56 -17.44 0.54 -3.32
C ARG A 56 -16.41 1.67 -3.53
N PRO A 57 -15.63 2.06 -2.50
CA PRO A 57 -14.58 3.05 -2.68
C PRO A 57 -13.45 2.54 -3.58
N PHE A 58 -12.84 3.44 -4.35
CA PHE A 58 -11.63 3.09 -5.10
C PHE A 58 -10.50 2.72 -4.14
N THR A 59 -9.85 1.59 -4.40
CA THR A 59 -8.69 1.13 -3.62
C THR A 59 -7.44 1.24 -4.48
N ILE A 60 -6.44 1.97 -4.01
CA ILE A 60 -5.16 2.16 -4.69
C ILE A 60 -4.03 1.80 -3.74
N GLY A 61 -2.96 1.20 -4.25
CA GLY A 61 -1.81 0.86 -3.42
C GLY A 61 -0.50 1.05 -4.14
N ARG A 62 0.51 1.53 -3.41
CA ARG A 62 1.85 1.79 -3.92
C ARG A 62 2.86 0.93 -3.16
N ARG A 63 3.82 0.38 -3.91
CA ARG A 63 4.93 -0.38 -3.35
C ARG A 63 6.07 0.57 -2.95
N TYR A 64 6.67 0.28 -1.81
CA TYR A 64 7.81 0.99 -1.25
C TYR A 64 8.89 0.00 -0.86
N GLY A 65 10.14 0.45 -0.84
CA GLY A 65 11.18 -0.26 -0.10
C GLY A 65 11.03 0.03 1.40
N LEU A 66 11.26 -0.98 2.24
CA LEU A 66 11.31 -0.82 3.69
C LEU A 66 12.61 -0.10 4.09
N SER A 67 12.62 1.23 3.92
CA SER A 67 13.74 2.08 4.28
C SER A 67 13.25 3.45 4.69
N LEU A 68 13.70 3.90 5.87
CA LEU A 68 13.44 5.24 6.40
C LEU A 68 14.63 6.19 6.18
N HIS A 69 15.49 5.88 5.22
CA HIS A 69 16.56 6.81 4.83
C HIS A 69 15.96 8.03 4.11
N GLU A 70 16.57 9.22 4.27
CA GLU A 70 16.01 10.48 3.74
C GLU A 70 15.75 10.50 2.22
N LYS A 71 16.49 9.67 1.48
CA LYS A 71 16.35 9.51 0.03
C LYS A 71 15.25 8.52 -0.38
N ALA A 72 14.76 7.68 0.55
CA ALA A 72 13.75 6.67 0.27
C ALA A 72 12.39 7.33 -0.02
N ALA A 73 11.64 6.74 -0.95
CA ALA A 73 10.30 7.23 -1.30
C ALA A 73 9.35 7.18 -0.08
N LEU A 74 9.45 6.12 0.73
CA LEU A 74 8.66 5.95 1.94
C LEU A 74 8.90 7.10 2.94
N PHE A 75 10.16 7.44 3.19
CA PHE A 75 10.51 8.56 4.08
C PHE A 75 9.94 9.89 3.58
N LYS A 76 10.05 10.17 2.28
CA LYS A 76 9.55 11.42 1.69
C LYS A 76 8.04 11.54 1.83
N ASP A 77 7.31 10.48 1.54
CA ASP A 77 5.84 10.45 1.64
C ASP A 77 5.39 10.55 3.11
N LEU A 78 6.04 9.85 4.04
CA LEU A 78 5.74 9.95 5.46
C LEU A 78 6.06 11.34 6.03
N LYS A 79 7.17 11.95 5.61
CA LYS A 79 7.54 13.31 6.02
C LYS A 79 6.53 14.34 5.51
N SER A 80 6.11 14.19 4.26
CA SER A 80 5.06 15.00 3.64
C SER A 80 3.73 14.87 4.42
N TYR A 81 3.31 13.63 4.69
CA TYR A 81 2.11 13.33 5.46
C TYR A 81 2.13 13.87 6.89
N ALA A 82 3.17 13.55 7.65
CA ALA A 82 3.26 13.90 9.07
C ALA A 82 3.68 15.37 9.31
N LYS A 83 4.06 16.10 8.25
CA LYS A 83 4.71 17.43 8.29
C LYS A 83 5.98 17.47 9.16
N LYS A 84 6.53 16.31 9.51
CA LYS A 84 7.73 16.14 10.35
C LYS A 84 8.51 14.92 9.89
N ALA A 85 9.81 14.89 10.14
CA ALA A 85 10.59 13.71 9.86
C ALA A 85 10.04 12.51 10.65
N PRO A 86 9.82 11.34 10.01
CA PRO A 86 9.45 10.14 10.74
C PRO A 86 10.60 9.75 11.70
N PRO A 87 10.28 9.17 12.86
CA PRO A 87 11.29 8.64 13.76
C PRO A 87 12.06 7.48 13.09
N GLN A 88 13.24 7.16 13.63
CA GLN A 88 14.06 6.05 13.13
C GLN A 88 13.31 4.71 13.13
N ASN A 89 12.48 4.50 14.14
CA ASN A 89 11.59 3.36 14.25
C ASN A 89 10.15 3.88 14.21
N LEU A 90 9.49 3.72 13.08
CA LEU A 90 8.07 4.04 12.91
C LEU A 90 7.31 2.74 12.63
N ASP A 91 6.32 2.46 13.47
CA ASP A 91 5.35 1.42 13.15
C ASP A 91 4.34 1.94 12.12
N LEU A 92 4.37 1.33 10.93
CA LEU A 92 3.52 1.68 9.81
C LEU A 92 2.07 1.24 10.02
N GLU A 93 1.82 0.24 10.86
CA GLU A 93 0.45 -0.19 11.17
C GLU A 93 -0.34 0.92 11.87
N THR A 94 0.34 1.79 12.61
CA THR A 94 -0.28 2.96 13.25
C THR A 94 -0.87 3.98 12.26
N LEU A 95 -0.55 3.87 10.97
CA LEU A 95 -1.12 4.72 9.94
C LEU A 95 -2.52 4.28 9.54
N ILE A 96 -2.86 3.00 9.74
CA ILE A 96 -4.12 2.41 9.33
C ILE A 96 -5.29 3.11 10.04
N GLY A 97 -6.32 3.44 9.26
CA GLY A 97 -7.49 4.18 9.72
C GLY A 97 -7.28 5.70 9.81
N LYS A 98 -6.05 6.21 9.64
CA LYS A 98 -5.82 7.65 9.60
C LYS A 98 -6.21 8.22 8.23
N PRO A 99 -6.89 9.37 8.18
CA PRO A 99 -7.19 10.03 6.93
C PRO A 99 -5.91 10.67 6.36
N CYS A 100 -5.85 10.76 5.04
CA CYS A 100 -4.78 11.41 4.27
C CYS A 100 -5.36 11.98 2.96
N GLN A 101 -4.58 12.78 2.25
CA GLN A 101 -4.84 13.08 0.85
C GLN A 101 -3.79 12.39 0.00
N ILE A 102 -4.20 11.88 -1.15
CA ILE A 102 -3.28 11.27 -2.11
C ILE A 102 -3.40 11.97 -3.46
N LEU A 103 -2.26 12.17 -4.09
CA LEU A 103 -2.19 12.63 -5.47
C LEU A 103 -2.09 11.40 -6.37
N VAL A 104 -3.12 11.16 -7.17
CA VAL A 104 -3.19 10.07 -8.14
C VAL A 104 -2.80 10.58 -9.51
N THR A 105 -1.87 9.89 -10.16
CA THR A 105 -1.47 10.13 -11.55
C THR A 105 -1.74 8.90 -12.40
N HIS A 106 -2.18 9.13 -13.62
CA HIS A 106 -2.35 8.06 -14.60
C HIS A 106 -1.01 7.80 -15.30
N ALA A 107 -0.66 6.52 -15.40
CA ALA A 107 0.47 6.06 -16.18
C ALA A 107 -0.04 5.05 -17.20
N GLU A 108 0.24 5.32 -18.47
CA GLU A 108 -0.03 4.37 -19.54
C GLU A 108 1.09 3.34 -19.61
N ARG A 109 0.71 2.07 -19.60
CA ARG A 109 1.64 0.95 -19.79
C ARG A 109 0.97 -0.11 -20.64
N ASP A 110 1.63 -0.51 -21.71
CA ASP A 110 1.17 -1.57 -22.61
C ASP A 110 -0.28 -1.33 -23.13
N GLY A 111 -0.62 -0.06 -23.41
CA GLY A 111 -1.95 0.35 -23.89
C GLY A 111 -3.05 0.37 -22.82
N SER A 112 -2.70 0.18 -21.54
CA SER A 112 -3.63 0.25 -20.40
C SER A 112 -3.26 1.39 -19.46
N THR A 113 -4.26 2.15 -19.01
CA THR A 113 -4.08 3.25 -18.06
C THR A 113 -4.17 2.75 -16.62
N TYR A 114 -3.11 3.00 -15.84
CA TYR A 114 -3.03 2.63 -14.43
C TYR A 114 -2.96 3.86 -13.54
N ALA A 115 -3.77 3.87 -12.49
CA ALA A 115 -3.68 4.86 -11.43
C ALA A 115 -2.51 4.54 -10.49
N ASN A 116 -1.59 5.49 -10.32
CA ASN A 116 -0.47 5.41 -9.39
C ASN A 116 -0.55 6.56 -8.38
N VAL A 117 -0.08 6.30 -7.16
CA VAL A 117 0.03 7.36 -6.14
C VAL A 117 1.36 8.09 -6.34
N GLN A 118 1.32 9.37 -6.66
CA GLN A 118 2.52 10.20 -6.81
C GLN A 118 3.03 10.71 -5.46
N ALA A 119 2.12 11.21 -4.62
CA ALA A 119 2.45 11.81 -3.33
C ALA A 119 1.35 11.56 -2.29
N VAL A 120 1.75 11.58 -1.02
CA VAL A 120 0.85 11.51 0.14
C VAL A 120 0.94 12.81 0.94
N LEU A 121 -0.22 13.37 1.26
CA LEU A 121 -0.41 14.63 1.95
C LEU A 121 -1.25 14.43 3.22
N PRO A 122 -1.11 15.31 4.22
CA PRO A 122 -1.96 15.30 5.40
C PRO A 122 -3.42 15.50 4.99
N ALA A 123 -4.35 14.89 5.74
CA ALA A 123 -5.77 15.01 5.41
C ALA A 123 -6.23 16.48 5.47
N GLY A 124 -7.11 16.84 4.54
CA GLY A 124 -7.85 18.09 4.57
C GLY A 124 -9.00 18.08 5.57
N ALA A 125 -10.03 18.90 5.32
CA ALA A 125 -11.21 18.98 6.18
C ALA A 125 -12.07 17.69 6.13
N ASN A 126 -12.03 16.96 5.02
CA ASN A 126 -12.81 15.73 4.83
C ASN A 126 -12.07 14.53 5.39
N LYS A 127 -12.72 13.84 6.33
CA LYS A 127 -12.21 12.62 6.95
C LYS A 127 -12.88 11.40 6.34
N VAL A 128 -12.25 10.83 5.32
CA VAL A 128 -12.67 9.53 4.76
C VAL A 128 -12.47 8.44 5.81
N LYS A 129 -13.43 7.53 5.92
CA LYS A 129 -13.34 6.35 6.76
C LYS A 129 -13.14 5.13 5.88
N VAL A 130 -12.36 4.16 6.39
CA VAL A 130 -12.22 2.86 5.73
C VAL A 130 -13.61 2.23 5.66
N ASP A 131 -13.96 1.69 4.50
CA ASP A 131 -15.22 1.00 4.33
C ASP A 131 -15.27 -0.26 5.22
N LYS A 132 -16.44 -0.56 5.81
CA LYS A 132 -16.59 -1.67 6.76
C LYS A 132 -16.33 -3.03 6.13
N ASP A 133 -16.48 -3.13 4.81
CA ASP A 133 -16.30 -4.37 4.06
C ASP A 133 -14.84 -4.57 3.61
N PHE A 134 -13.93 -3.64 3.93
CA PHE A 134 -12.52 -3.78 3.59
C PHE A 134 -11.84 -4.81 4.50
N VAL A 135 -11.64 -6.02 3.96
CA VAL A 135 -10.84 -7.06 4.60
C VAL A 135 -9.37 -6.84 4.27
N ARG A 136 -8.58 -6.49 5.29
CA ARG A 136 -7.11 -6.43 5.22
C ARG A 136 -6.57 -7.73 4.61
N LYS A 137 -5.52 -7.64 3.80
CA LYS A 137 -4.92 -8.81 3.15
C LYS A 137 -4.40 -9.82 4.17
N CYS A 138 -3.90 -9.37 5.33
CA CYS A 138 -3.54 -10.24 6.45
C CYS A 138 -4.73 -11.06 7.00
N ASN A 139 -5.96 -10.54 6.88
CA ASN A 139 -7.19 -11.17 7.32
C ASN A 139 -7.96 -11.87 6.19
N ARG A 140 -7.43 -11.90 4.96
CA ARG A 140 -8.06 -12.60 3.83
C ARG A 140 -7.75 -14.10 3.95
N PRO A 141 -8.74 -15.01 3.92
CA PRO A 141 -8.49 -16.44 3.95
C PRO A 141 -7.62 -16.83 2.74
N GLY A 142 -6.41 -17.32 2.99
CA GLY A 142 -5.44 -17.72 1.96
C GLY A 142 -4.23 -16.80 1.76
N ALA A 143 -4.06 -15.72 2.53
CA ALA A 143 -2.77 -15.06 2.58
C ALA A 143 -1.71 -16.01 3.15
N PRO A 144 -0.53 -16.18 2.52
CA PRO A 144 0.55 -16.92 3.15
C PRO A 144 0.82 -16.22 4.49
N LYS A 145 0.72 -16.99 5.59
CA LYS A 145 1.11 -16.52 6.92
C LYS A 145 2.47 -15.83 6.77
N PRO A 146 2.68 -14.63 7.33
CA PRO A 146 4.04 -14.10 7.41
C PRO A 146 4.88 -15.18 8.06
N ALA A 147 5.98 -15.57 7.39
CA ALA A 147 6.90 -16.56 7.91
C ALA A 147 7.37 -16.05 9.27
N VAL A 148 6.81 -16.60 10.34
CA VAL A 148 7.34 -16.48 11.68
C VAL A 148 8.73 -17.08 11.58
N VAL A 149 9.74 -16.21 11.59
CA VAL A 149 11.11 -16.64 11.82
C VAL A 149 11.11 -17.07 13.28
N GLU A 150 10.94 -18.37 13.53
CA GLU A 150 11.20 -18.95 14.84
C GLU A 150 12.66 -18.65 15.17
N LEU A 151 12.87 -17.76 16.13
CA LEU A 151 14.17 -17.46 16.71
C LEU A 151 14.33 -18.40 17.90
N ASP A 152 15.28 -19.33 17.81
CA ASP A 152 15.69 -20.14 18.96
C ASP A 152 16.34 -19.26 20.05
N ALA A 153 16.36 -19.79 21.27
CA ALA A 153 16.71 -19.08 22.51
C ALA A 153 18.13 -18.43 22.54
N ASP A 154 18.98 -18.71 21.56
CA ASP A 154 20.36 -18.22 21.46
C ASP A 154 20.60 -17.21 20.31
N GLY A 155 19.54 -16.69 19.68
CA GLY A 155 19.62 -15.49 18.82
C GLY A 155 20.45 -15.63 17.53
N THR A 156 20.70 -16.85 17.05
CA THR A 156 21.43 -17.08 15.78
C THR A 156 20.48 -17.68 14.73
N PRO A 157 20.39 -17.13 13.50
CA PRO A 157 19.51 -17.66 12.46
C PRO A 157 20.03 -18.99 11.89
N VAL A 158 19.18 -20.02 11.87
CA VAL A 158 19.46 -21.34 11.26
C VAL A 158 19.33 -21.28 9.72
N PRO A 159 20.26 -21.85 8.94
CA PRO A 159 20.12 -21.97 7.50
C PRO A 159 19.43 -23.29 7.11
N PHE A 160 18.29 -23.15 6.42
CA PHE A 160 17.54 -24.13 5.61
C PHE A 160 17.24 -25.52 6.18
#